data_AF-A0A353Q8B7-F1
#
_entry.id   AF-A0A353Q8B7-F1
#
_cell.length_a   1.000
_cell.length_b   1.000
_cell.length_c   1.000
_cell.angle_alpha   90.00
_cell.angle_beta   90.00
_cell.angle_gamma   90.00
#
_symmetry.space_group_name_H-M   'P 1'
#
loop_
_entity.id
_entity.type
_entity.pdbx_description
1 polymer ?
#
loop_
_entity_poly.entity_id
_entity_poly.type
_entity_poly.pdbx_seq_one_letter_code
_entity_poly.pdbx_strand_id
1 'polypeptide(L)'
;VDNRGFEIDAGFHKKITPVLGLDITGNFSWNKNTVVFMDEPEVAVPWQRATGLPYGSHLVYKAIGIFKDQAHVDSYPHWSGAKPGDVIFEDVSGDKVINADDRILLDKTDAPRIFYGLMIDLTYKNWSLSLQGQGQGSYYKSPIEGNR
;
A
#
# COMPACT_ATOMS: atom_id res chain seq x y z
N VAL A 1 -3.93 -15.91 -10.05
CA VAL A 1 -3.25 -14.62 -9.81
C VAL A 1 -2.12 -14.44 -10.81
N ASP A 2 -1.79 -13.20 -11.16
CA ASP A 2 -0.62 -12.85 -11.98
C ASP A 2 0.28 -11.93 -11.17
N ASN A 3 1.59 -12.19 -11.23
CA ASN A 3 2.60 -11.43 -10.49
C ASN A 3 3.64 -10.93 -11.48
N ARG A 4 3.90 -9.62 -11.47
CA ARG A 4 4.87 -9.00 -12.35
C ARG A 4 5.71 -8.00 -11.59
N GLY A 5 6.97 -7.90 -11.97
CA GLY A 5 7.92 -7.06 -11.31
C GLY A 5 9.16 -6.84 -12.15
N PHE A 6 10.07 -6.05 -11.61
CA PHE A 6 11.42 -5.94 -12.13
C PHE A 6 12.41 -5.81 -10.97
N GLU A 7 13.64 -6.21 -11.22
CA GLU A 7 14.75 -6.12 -10.29
C GLU A 7 15.92 -5.44 -10.98
N ILE A 8 16.59 -4.55 -10.27
CA ILE A 8 17.77 -3.83 -10.73
C ILE A 8 18.83 -3.95 -9.64
N ASP A 9 19.99 -4.43 -10.05
CA ASP A 9 21.20 -4.43 -9.25
C ASP A 9 22.26 -3.56 -9.92
N ALA A 10 22.91 -2.72 -9.13
CA ALA A 10 23.98 -1.84 -9.61
C ALA A 10 25.12 -1.80 -8.60
N GLY A 11 26.34 -1.72 -9.12
CA GLY A 11 27.57 -1.68 -8.33
C GLY A 11 28.59 -0.70 -8.87
N PHE A 12 29.29 -0.04 -7.96
CA PHE A 12 30.46 0.78 -8.23
C PHE A 12 31.62 0.31 -7.36
N HIS A 13 32.69 -0.14 -8.00
CA HIS A 13 33.85 -0.71 -7.35
C HIS A 13 35.10 0.03 -7.79
N LYS A 14 35.78 0.71 -6.87
CA LYS A 14 36.97 1.50 -7.24
C LYS A 14 37.97 1.66 -6.11
N LYS A 15 39.25 1.42 -6.45
CA LYS A 15 40.37 2.00 -5.72
C LYS A 15 40.51 3.47 -6.12
N ILE A 16 40.05 4.36 -5.25
CA ILE A 16 40.12 5.82 -5.45
C ILE A 16 41.58 6.28 -5.40
N THR A 17 42.36 5.70 -4.48
CA THR A 17 43.82 5.87 -4.38
C THR A 17 44.47 4.52 -4.02
N PRO A 18 45.81 4.39 -4.00
CA PRO A 18 46.47 3.15 -3.56
C PRO A 18 46.11 2.72 -2.12
N VAL A 19 45.62 3.64 -1.29
CA VAL A 19 45.28 3.40 0.11
C VAL A 19 43.80 3.53 0.43
N LEU A 20 42.96 3.95 -0.54
CA LEU A 20 41.52 4.17 -0.37
C LEU A 20 40.74 3.36 -1.40
N GLY A 21 39.99 2.36 -0.93
CA GLY A 21 39.02 1.59 -1.71
C GLY A 21 37.59 1.95 -1.33
N LEU A 22 36.71 1.99 -2.32
CA LEU A 22 35.29 2.22 -2.14
C LEU A 22 34.52 1.22 -3.03
N ASP A 23 33.63 0.47 -2.40
CA ASP A 23 32.69 -0.42 -3.05
C ASP A 23 31.27 -0.04 -2.60
N ILE A 24 30.39 0.23 -3.56
CA ILE A 24 28.99 0.56 -3.31
C ILE A 24 28.16 -0.37 -4.18
N THR A 25 27.31 -1.18 -3.56
CA THR A 25 26.35 -2.02 -4.28
C THR A 25 24.95 -1.72 -3.79
N GLY A 26 23.99 -1.74 -4.70
CA GLY A 26 22.59 -1.51 -4.39
C GLY A 26 21.70 -2.42 -5.20
N ASN A 27 20.57 -2.77 -4.58
CA ASN A 27 19.50 -3.52 -5.22
C ASN A 27 18.18 -2.76 -5.07
N PHE A 28 17.31 -2.93 -6.05
CA PHE A 28 15.95 -2.42 -6.05
C PHE A 28 15.04 -3.43 -6.73
N SER A 29 13.93 -3.77 -6.09
CA SER A 29 12.87 -4.58 -6.69
C SER A 29 11.53 -3.88 -6.60
N TRP A 30 10.74 -4.03 -7.65
CA TRP A 30 9.34 -3.65 -7.67
C TRP A 30 8.49 -4.86 -8.04
N ASN A 31 7.42 -5.12 -7.30
CA ASN A 31 6.51 -6.25 -7.51
C ASN A 31 5.05 -5.81 -7.39
N LYS A 32 4.20 -6.32 -8.29
CA LYS A 32 2.75 -6.13 -8.26
C LYS A 32 2.04 -7.44 -8.57
N ASN A 33 1.13 -7.82 -7.67
CA ASN A 33 0.21 -8.94 -7.86
C ASN A 33 -1.18 -8.45 -8.27
N THR A 34 -1.90 -9.24 -9.06
CA THR A 34 -3.29 -9.00 -9.45
C THR A 34 -4.06 -10.32 -9.53
N VAL A 35 -5.28 -10.35 -9.01
CA VAL A 35 -6.20 -11.48 -9.15
C VAL A 35 -6.74 -11.49 -10.58
N VAL A 36 -6.27 -12.41 -11.41
CA VAL A 36 -6.74 -12.57 -12.81
C VAL A 36 -8.05 -13.35 -12.88
N PHE A 37 -8.21 -14.32 -12.00
CA PHE A 37 -9.42 -15.12 -11.87
C PHE A 37 -9.45 -15.70 -10.45
N MET A 38 -10.65 -15.75 -9.89
CA MET A 38 -11.00 -16.44 -8.66
C MET A 38 -12.44 -16.93 -8.83
N ASP A 39 -12.75 -18.12 -8.31
CA ASP A 39 -14.12 -18.63 -8.29
C ASP A 39 -14.91 -17.88 -7.19
N GLU A 40 -15.27 -16.64 -7.48
CA GLU A 40 -15.97 -15.74 -6.57
C GLU A 40 -17.47 -16.07 -6.56
N PRO A 41 -18.12 -16.15 -5.39
CA PRO A 41 -19.58 -16.20 -5.34
C PRO A 41 -20.16 -14.94 -5.99
N GLU A 42 -21.43 -14.99 -6.38
CA GLU A 42 -22.12 -13.82 -6.92
C GLU A 42 -22.09 -12.68 -5.88
N VAL A 43 -21.38 -11.61 -6.23
CA VAL A 43 -21.32 -10.38 -5.42
C VAL A 43 -22.53 -9.51 -5.73
N ALA A 44 -23.04 -8.81 -4.70
CA ALA A 44 -24.20 -7.93 -4.85
C ALA A 44 -23.94 -6.78 -5.84
N VAL A 45 -22.72 -6.25 -5.86
CA VAL A 45 -22.34 -5.09 -6.68
C VAL A 45 -20.97 -5.28 -7.37
N PRO A 46 -20.78 -4.72 -8.59
CA PRO A 46 -19.56 -4.99 -9.38
C PRO A 46 -18.24 -4.54 -8.75
N TRP A 47 -18.24 -3.44 -7.98
CA TRP A 47 -17.03 -2.88 -7.35
C TRP A 47 -16.55 -3.65 -6.11
N GLN A 48 -17.23 -4.75 -5.76
CA GLN A 48 -16.83 -5.69 -4.71
C GLN A 48 -16.19 -6.98 -5.26
N ARG A 49 -15.92 -7.05 -6.57
CA ARG A 49 -15.16 -8.17 -7.17
C ARG A 49 -13.66 -8.00 -6.94
N ALA A 50 -13.02 -9.06 -6.45
CA ALA A 50 -11.57 -9.11 -6.25
C ALA A 50 -10.80 -9.23 -7.57
N THR A 51 -11.42 -9.81 -8.60
CA THR A 51 -10.84 -9.88 -9.93
C THR A 51 -10.43 -8.49 -10.45
N GLY A 52 -9.16 -8.33 -10.83
CA GLY A 52 -8.55 -7.07 -11.26
C GLY A 52 -7.84 -6.28 -10.16
N LEU A 53 -8.00 -6.67 -8.89
CA LEU A 53 -7.37 -6.04 -7.74
C LEU A 53 -6.21 -6.88 -7.17
N PRO A 54 -5.34 -6.29 -6.32
CA PRO A 54 -4.30 -7.04 -5.64
C PRO A 54 -4.86 -8.17 -4.78
N TYR A 55 -4.17 -9.30 -4.73
CA TYR A 55 -4.51 -10.36 -3.79
C TYR A 55 -4.37 -9.85 -2.35
N GLY A 56 -5.38 -10.11 -1.51
CA GLY A 56 -5.42 -9.60 -0.14
C GLY A 56 -6.12 -8.24 0.02
N SER A 57 -6.73 -7.69 -1.04
CA SER A 57 -7.58 -6.49 -0.94
C SER A 57 -8.68 -6.64 0.11
N HIS A 58 -8.91 -5.58 0.89
CA HIS A 58 -9.93 -5.55 1.94
C HIS A 58 -11.14 -4.72 1.52
N LEU A 59 -12.32 -5.18 1.93
CA LEU A 59 -13.58 -4.49 1.70
C LEU A 59 -13.79 -3.43 2.78
N VAL A 60 -13.87 -2.15 2.38
CA VAL A 60 -13.90 -1.00 3.29
C VAL A 60 -14.89 0.06 2.83
N TYR A 61 -15.36 0.90 3.76
CA TYR A 61 -16.04 2.13 3.40
C TYR A 61 -15.03 3.23 3.09
N LYS A 62 -15.26 4.00 2.02
CA LYS A 62 -14.41 5.13 1.67
C LYS A 62 -14.85 6.38 2.44
N ALA A 63 -14.02 6.82 3.37
CA ALA A 63 -14.24 8.09 4.07
C ALA A 63 -13.96 9.28 3.13
N ILE A 64 -14.91 10.22 3.04
CA ILE A 64 -14.81 11.43 2.22
C ILE A 64 -14.80 12.72 3.04
N GLY A 65 -14.91 12.62 4.36
CA GLY A 65 -14.86 13.78 5.24
C GLY A 65 -15.39 13.47 6.64
N ILE A 66 -15.68 14.55 7.38
CA ILE A 66 -16.32 14.51 8.69
C ILE A 66 -17.53 15.47 8.65
N PHE A 67 -18.66 15.05 9.21
CA PHE A 67 -19.84 15.91 9.32
C PHE A 67 -19.53 17.11 10.22
N LYS A 68 -19.77 18.32 9.71
CA LYS A 68 -19.41 19.56 10.41
C LYS A 68 -20.44 19.94 11.48
N ASP A 69 -21.70 19.85 11.11
CA ASP A 69 -22.86 20.27 11.91
C ASP A 69 -24.09 19.46 11.48
N GLN A 70 -25.21 19.65 12.18
CA GLN A 70 -26.42 18.86 11.95
C GLN A 70 -27.01 19.10 10.57
N ALA A 71 -26.93 20.33 10.05
CA ALA A 71 -27.40 20.63 8.69
C ALA A 71 -26.61 19.87 7.64
N HIS A 72 -25.30 19.67 7.84
CA HIS A 72 -24.50 18.82 6.98
C HIS A 72 -24.93 17.35 7.06
N VAL A 73 -25.17 16.82 8.27
CA VAL A 73 -25.71 15.46 8.45
C VAL A 73 -27.02 15.33 7.65
N ASP A 74 -27.97 16.25 7.83
CA ASP A 74 -29.27 16.18 7.18
C ASP A 74 -29.21 16.34 5.64
N SER A 75 -28.10 16.89 5.12
CA SER A 75 -27.92 17.17 3.69
C SER A 75 -27.34 16.02 2.86
N TYR A 76 -26.78 14.98 3.49
CA TYR A 76 -26.02 13.94 2.81
C TYR A 76 -26.38 12.54 3.35
N PRO A 77 -26.41 11.48 2.51
CA PRO A 77 -26.65 10.11 2.97
C PRO A 77 -25.75 9.68 4.12
N HIS A 78 -26.35 9.13 5.18
CA HIS A 78 -25.61 8.71 6.36
C HIS A 78 -26.22 7.45 6.97
N TRP A 79 -25.46 6.75 7.81
CA TRP A 79 -26.00 5.64 8.57
C TRP A 79 -26.94 6.14 9.68
N SER A 80 -27.79 5.25 10.18
CA SER A 80 -28.73 5.58 11.24
C SER A 80 -28.01 6.11 12.49
N GLY A 81 -28.34 7.32 12.92
CA GLY A 81 -27.82 7.94 14.14
C GLY A 81 -26.50 8.69 14.00
N ALA A 82 -26.05 8.97 12.77
CA ALA A 82 -24.91 9.85 12.53
C ALA A 82 -25.12 11.24 13.14
N LYS A 83 -24.02 11.83 13.64
CA LYS A 83 -23.99 13.13 14.33
C LYS A 83 -22.84 13.99 13.80
N PRO A 84 -22.85 15.30 14.09
CA PRO A 84 -21.69 16.15 13.83
C PRO A 84 -20.43 15.57 14.49
N GLY A 85 -19.33 15.53 13.74
CA GLY A 85 -18.07 14.90 14.15
C GLY A 85 -17.89 13.47 13.64
N ASP A 86 -18.95 12.81 13.17
CA ASP A 86 -18.86 11.48 12.58
C ASP A 86 -18.29 11.50 11.15
N VAL A 87 -17.73 10.38 10.72
CA VAL A 87 -17.16 10.20 9.38
C VAL A 87 -18.24 10.29 8.31
N ILE A 88 -17.91 10.84 7.15
CA ILE A 88 -18.78 10.78 5.97
C ILE A 88 -18.28 9.65 5.09
N PHE A 89 -19.15 8.73 4.70
CA PHE A 89 -18.82 7.69 3.72
C PHE A 89 -19.34 8.07 2.33
N GLU A 90 -18.58 7.72 1.29
CA GLU A 90 -19.04 7.83 -0.09
C GLU A 90 -20.26 6.93 -0.30
N ASP A 91 -21.33 7.48 -0.88
CA ASP A 91 -22.44 6.71 -1.44
C ASP A 91 -21.99 6.21 -2.82
N VAL A 92 -21.51 4.97 -2.86
CA VAL A 92 -20.90 4.39 -4.07
C VAL A 92 -21.99 3.84 -4.99
N SER A 93 -23.07 3.33 -4.40
CA SER A 93 -24.23 2.82 -5.13
C SER A 93 -25.07 3.94 -5.77
N GLY A 94 -25.07 5.14 -5.17
CA GLY A 94 -25.85 6.30 -5.60
C GLY A 94 -27.33 6.23 -5.22
N ASP A 95 -27.71 5.34 -4.30
CA ASP A 95 -29.09 5.10 -3.88
C ASP A 95 -29.53 5.98 -2.70
N LYS A 96 -28.63 6.83 -2.19
CA LYS A 96 -28.80 7.69 -1.02
C LYS A 96 -28.95 6.95 0.31
N VAL A 97 -28.53 5.69 0.38
CA VAL A 97 -28.60 4.86 1.58
C VAL A 97 -27.25 4.20 1.84
N ILE A 98 -26.50 4.74 2.81
CA ILE A 98 -25.21 4.16 3.21
C ILE A 98 -25.40 2.76 3.80
N ASN A 99 -24.99 1.73 3.05
CA ASN A 99 -25.18 0.34 3.43
C ASN A 99 -24.01 -0.56 2.94
N ALA A 100 -24.16 -1.88 3.07
CA ALA A 100 -23.12 -2.86 2.75
C ALA A 100 -22.61 -2.80 1.29
N ASP A 101 -23.43 -2.30 0.37
CA ASP A 101 -23.13 -2.13 -1.04
C ASP A 101 -22.19 -0.95 -1.29
N ASP A 102 -22.10 0.03 -0.38
CA ASP A 102 -21.19 1.18 -0.51
C ASP A 102 -19.75 0.89 -0.12
N ARG A 103 -19.47 -0.35 0.27
CA ARG A 103 -18.09 -0.79 0.50
C ARG A 103 -17.39 -1.06 -0.81
N ILE A 104 -16.14 -0.64 -0.90
CA ILE A 104 -15.25 -0.87 -2.03
C ILE A 104 -14.08 -1.75 -1.61
N LEU A 105 -13.59 -2.56 -2.54
CA LEU A 105 -12.33 -3.25 -2.33
C LEU A 105 -11.17 -2.26 -2.54
N LEU A 106 -10.26 -2.23 -1.57
CA LEU A 106 -9.09 -1.36 -1.63
C LEU A 106 -8.08 -1.87 -2.67
N ASP A 107 -7.67 -1.03 -3.63
CA ASP A 107 -6.59 -1.33 -4.58
C ASP A 107 -5.16 -1.25 -3.95
N LYS A 108 -5.10 -1.47 -2.64
CA LYS A 108 -3.86 -1.44 -1.87
C LYS A 108 -3.91 -2.52 -0.80
N THR A 109 -2.75 -3.07 -0.51
CA THR A 109 -2.54 -4.18 0.42
C THR A 109 -1.34 -3.87 1.31
N ASP A 110 -1.24 -4.57 2.43
CA ASP A 110 -0.10 -4.56 3.34
C ASP A 110 1.20 -5.14 2.72
N ALA A 111 1.07 -5.95 1.67
CA ALA A 111 2.20 -6.42 0.88
C ALA A 111 2.98 -5.27 0.20
N PRO A 112 4.28 -5.06 0.53
CA PRO A 112 5.11 -4.04 -0.11
C PRO A 112 5.34 -4.31 -1.58
N ARG A 113 5.20 -3.24 -2.38
CA ARG A 113 5.53 -3.30 -3.81
C ARG A 113 6.97 -2.95 -4.10
N ILE A 114 7.70 -2.34 -3.17
CA ILE A 114 9.08 -1.90 -3.35
C ILE A 114 9.96 -2.47 -2.26
N PHE A 115 11.10 -3.04 -2.65
CA PHE A 115 12.21 -3.35 -1.75
C PHE A 115 13.50 -2.75 -2.29
N TYR A 116 14.38 -2.30 -1.41
CA TYR A 116 15.68 -1.79 -1.81
C TYR A 116 16.73 -2.04 -0.73
N GLY A 117 17.97 -2.15 -1.16
CA GLY A 117 19.13 -2.35 -0.30
C GLY A 117 20.33 -1.57 -0.81
N LEU A 118 21.20 -1.19 0.11
CA LEU A 118 22.47 -0.52 -0.18
C LEU A 118 23.54 -1.09 0.74
N MET A 119 24.68 -1.43 0.17
CA MET A 119 25.90 -1.83 0.87
C MET A 119 27.03 -0.90 0.46
N ILE A 120 27.76 -0.39 1.44
CA ILE A 120 28.92 0.48 1.26
C ILE A 120 30.08 -0.11 2.03
N ASP A 121 31.15 -0.46 1.33
CA ASP A 121 32.42 -0.88 1.91
C ASP A 121 33.49 0.16 1.62
N LEU A 122 34.13 0.62 2.69
CA LEU A 122 35.22 1.58 2.66
C LEU A 122 36.47 0.92 3.22
N THR A 123 37.54 0.88 2.43
CA THR A 123 38.84 0.42 2.89
C THR A 123 39.82 1.59 2.92
N TYR A 124 40.47 1.83 4.05
CA TYR A 124 41.50 2.86 4.19
C TYR A 124 42.74 2.32 4.90
N LYS A 125 43.83 2.11 4.16
CA LYS A 125 45.05 1.42 4.64
C LYS A 125 44.70 0.07 5.29
N ASN A 126 44.83 -0.02 6.61
CA ASN A 126 44.59 -1.23 7.41
C ASN A 126 43.21 -1.21 8.08
N TRP A 127 42.37 -0.20 7.78
CA TRP A 127 41.02 -0.06 8.29
C TRP A 127 40.00 -0.47 7.23
N SER A 128 38.93 -1.12 7.68
CA SER A 128 37.74 -1.40 6.88
C SER A 128 36.50 -0.95 7.64
N LEU A 129 35.51 -0.45 6.91
CA LEU A 129 34.20 -0.11 7.40
C LEU A 129 33.16 -0.61 6.40
N SER A 130 32.19 -1.37 6.89
CA SER A 130 31.06 -1.88 6.11
C SER A 130 29.76 -1.34 6.67
N LEU A 131 28.92 -0.79 5.81
CA LEU A 131 27.59 -0.27 6.14
C LEU A 131 26.56 -0.94 5.25
N GLN A 132 25.46 -1.40 5.85
CA GLN A 132 24.34 -2.00 5.14
C GLN A 132 23.04 -1.31 5.56
N GLY A 133 22.22 -0.97 4.57
CA GLY A 133 20.86 -0.49 4.75
C GLY A 133 19.90 -1.27 3.87
N GLN A 134 18.70 -1.52 4.39
CA GLN A 134 17.59 -2.13 3.64
C GLN A 134 16.29 -1.43 3.99
N GLY A 135 15.34 -1.45 3.04
CA GLY A 135 14.03 -0.85 3.23
C GLY A 135 12.97 -1.45 2.32
N GLN A 136 11.72 -1.21 2.70
CA GLN A 136 10.55 -1.57 1.92
C GLN A 136 9.59 -0.37 1.84
N GLY A 137 8.82 -0.29 0.75
CA GLY A 137 7.93 0.83 0.50
C GLY A 137 6.72 0.46 -0.35
N SER A 138 5.81 1.43 -0.49
CA SER A 138 4.58 1.28 -1.27
C SER A 138 3.71 0.09 -0.84
N TYR A 139 3.24 0.15 0.42
CA TYR A 139 2.20 -0.71 0.98
C TYR A 139 1.16 0.13 1.71
N TYR A 140 -0.02 -0.43 1.88
CA TYR A 140 -1.07 0.13 2.73
C TYR A 140 -0.89 -0.38 4.16
N LYS A 141 -0.66 0.53 5.10
CA LYS A 141 -0.68 0.20 6.52
C LYS A 141 -2.08 0.45 7.05
N SER A 142 -2.83 -0.60 7.32
CA SER A 142 -4.13 -0.49 7.98
C SER A 142 -3.90 -0.01 9.42
N PRO A 143 -4.55 1.08 9.89
CA PRO A 143 -4.45 1.51 11.28
C PRO A 143 -5.08 0.52 12.28
N ILE A 144 -5.87 -0.46 11.79
CA ILE A 144 -6.73 -1.32 12.60
C ILE A 144 -6.02 -2.63 13.03
N GLU A 145 -4.82 -2.91 12.50
CA GLU A 145 -4.10 -4.18 12.75
C GLU A 145 -3.25 -4.22 14.03
N GLY A 146 -3.54 -3.36 15.02
CA GLY A 146 -2.82 -3.34 16.30
C GLY A 146 -3.19 -4.47 17.27
N ASN A 147 -4.02 -5.45 16.91
CA ASN A 147 -4.54 -6.44 17.87
C ASN A 147 -4.91 -7.80 17.23
N ARG A 148 -3.94 -8.46 16.60
CA ARG A 148 -4.01 -9.90 16.32
C ARG A 148 -2.75 -10.59 16.79
#